data_AF-A0A450SP58-F1
#
_entry.id   AF-A0A450SP58-F1
#
_cell.length_a   1.000
_cell.length_b   1.000
_cell.length_c   1.000
_cell.angle_alpha   90.00
_cell.angle_beta   90.00
_cell.angle_gamma   90.00
#
_symmetry.space_group_name_H-M   'P 1'
#
loop_
_entity.id
_entity.type
_entity.pdbx_description
1 polymer ?
#
loop_
_entity_poly.entity_id
_entity_poly.type
_entity_poly.pdbx_seq_one_letter_code
_entity_poly.pdbx_strand_id
1 'polypeptide(L)' 'MNDINLRIAAEEANLILESLGNMPFARVYGLVGKIQEQARRQIGGEDGPPEQTPADKEPAPTENQDIN' A
#
# COMPACT_ATOMS: atom_id res chain seq x y z
N MET A 1 -2.44 -16.90 -16.41
CA MET A 1 -2.11 -15.49 -16.69
C MET A 1 -0.60 -15.37 -16.52
N ASN A 2 0.14 -14.88 -17.52
CA ASN A 2 1.58 -14.70 -17.39
C ASN A 2 1.87 -13.29 -16.86
N ASP A 3 2.63 -13.21 -15.77
CA ASP A 3 3.12 -11.93 -15.24
C ASP A 3 4.43 -11.55 -15.92
N ILE A 4 4.60 -10.25 -16.19
CA ILE A 4 5.81 -9.68 -16.79
C ILE A 4 6.40 -8.70 -15.78
N ASN A 5 7.68 -8.88 -15.45
CA ASN A 5 8.45 -7.93 -14.64
C ASN A 5 9.22 -6.99 -15.58
N LEU A 6 8.85 -5.71 -15.58
CA LEU A 6 9.48 -4.68 -16.40
C LEU A 6 10.38 -3.82 -15.50
N ARG A 7 11.65 -3.66 -15.87
CA ARG A 7 12.57 -2.73 -15.20
C ARG A 7 12.82 -1.55 -16.14
N ILE A 8 12.28 -0.40 -15.78
CA ILE A 8 12.34 0.85 -16.55
C ILE A 8 12.73 2.01 -15.63
N ALA A 9 13.23 3.09 -16.21
CA ALA A 9 13.52 4.34 -15.51
C ALA A 9 12.22 5.08 -15.11
N ALA A 10 12.32 6.00 -14.16
CA ALA A 10 11.17 6.75 -13.67
C ALA A 10 10.55 7.64 -14.76
N GLU A 11 11.38 8.20 -15.63
CA GLU A 11 10.98 9.02 -16.77
C GLU A 11 10.18 8.21 -17.79
N GLU A 12 10.58 6.97 -18.03
CA GLU A 12 9.85 6.04 -18.92
C GLU A 12 8.50 5.64 -18.31
N ALA A 13 8.44 5.46 -16.98
CA ALA A 13 7.19 5.19 -16.27
C ALA A 13 6.21 6.36 -16.38
N ASN A 14 6.69 7.61 -16.24
CA ASN A 14 5.86 8.81 -16.42
C ASN A 14 5.28 8.89 -17.83
N LEU A 15 6.10 8.62 -18.86
CA LEU A 15 5.64 8.61 -20.26
C LEU A 15 4.53 7.59 -20.50
N ILE A 16 4.65 6.39 -19.90
CA ILE A 16 3.61 5.37 -19.98
C ILE A 16 2.34 5.87 -19.30
N LEU A 17 2.43 6.43 -18.09
CA LEU A 17 1.28 6.94 -17.36
C LEU A 17 0.56 8.08 -18.10
N GLU A 18 1.31 9.02 -18.70
CA GLU A 18 0.75 10.09 -19.55
C GLU A 18 0.01 9.51 -20.76
N SER A 19 0.61 8.51 -21.42
CA SER A 19 -0.01 7.83 -22.56
C SER A 19 -1.29 7.09 -22.18
N LEU A 20 -1.33 6.48 -20.98
CA LEU A 20 -2.54 5.86 -20.43
C LEU A 20 -3.63 6.91 -20.15
N GLY A 21 -3.26 8.11 -19.71
CA GLY A 21 -4.18 9.23 -19.47
C GLY A 21 -4.92 9.71 -20.72
N ASN A 22 -4.35 9.49 -21.91
CA ASN A 22 -4.96 9.82 -23.19
C ASN A 22 -5.94 8.74 -23.73
N MET A 23 -6.06 7.60 -23.05
CA MET A 23 -6.98 6.53 -23.43
C MET A 23 -8.31 6.62 -22.68
N PRO A 24 -9.40 5.97 -23.17
CA PRO A 24 -10.66 5.93 -22.45
C PRO A 24 -10.48 5.34 -21.04
N PHE A 25 -10.92 6.08 -20.01
CA PHE A 25 -10.75 5.71 -18.60
C PHE A 25 -11.18 4.27 -18.29
N ALA A 26 -12.31 3.81 -18.86
CA ALA A 26 -12.83 2.45 -18.68
C ALA A 26 -11.85 1.34 -19.09
N ARG A 27 -10.91 1.63 -20.01
CA ARG A 27 -9.88 0.70 -20.47
C ARG A 27 -8.67 0.68 -19.52
N VAL A 28 -8.35 1.80 -18.89
CA VAL A 28 -7.06 1.99 -18.20
C VAL A 28 -7.15 2.03 -16.68
N TYR A 29 -8.33 2.25 -16.07
CA TYR A 29 -8.44 2.43 -14.62
C TYR A 29 -7.82 1.27 -13.82
N GLY A 30 -8.09 0.03 -14.25
CA GLY A 30 -7.56 -1.17 -13.58
C GLY A 30 -6.06 -1.36 -13.81
N LEU A 31 -5.54 -0.87 -14.95
CA LEU A 31 -4.11 -0.92 -15.24
C LEU A 31 -3.35 0.14 -14.41
N VAL A 32 -3.86 1.36 -14.34
CA VAL A 32 -3.29 2.45 -13.54
C VAL A 32 -3.25 2.06 -12.06
N GLY A 33 -4.33 1.47 -11.53
CA GLY A 33 -4.37 1.00 -10.15
C GLY A 33 -3.28 -0.04 -9.83
N LYS A 34 -3.06 -1.01 -10.74
CA LYS A 34 -1.99 -2.02 -10.59
C LYS A 34 -0.60 -1.40 -10.64
N ILE A 35 -0.34 -0.48 -11.57
CA ILE A 35 0.95 0.22 -11.67
C ILE A 35 1.23 1.02 -10.40
N GLN A 36 0.24 1.76 -9.88
CA GLN A 36 0.40 2.50 -8.63
C GLN A 36 0.67 1.58 -7.43
N GLU A 37 0.02 0.42 -7.37
CA GLU A 37 0.29 -0.57 -6.32
C GLU A 37 1.73 -1.09 -6.37
N GLN A 38 2.21 -1.43 -7.57
CA GLN A 38 3.59 -1.88 -7.76
C GLN A 38 4.59 -0.77 -7.44
N ALA A 39 4.32 0.47 -7.82
CA ALA A 39 5.17 1.62 -7.51
C ALA A 39 5.22 1.89 -5.99
N ARG A 40 4.08 1.83 -5.29
CA ARG A 40 4.04 1.97 -3.82
C ARG A 40 4.88 0.92 -3.11
N ARG A 41 4.87 -0.33 -3.57
CA ARG A 41 5.71 -1.41 -3.01
C ARG A 41 7.21 -1.21 -3.28
N GLN A 42 7.56 -0.45 -4.33
CA GLN A 42 8.95 -0.18 -4.69
C GLN A 42 9.50 1.09 -4.02
N ILE A 43 8.66 2.11 -3.81
CA ILE A 43 9.04 3.39 -3.21
C ILE A 43 8.85 3.37 -1.69
N GLY A 44 7.76 2.75 -1.22
CA GLY A 44 7.54 2.44 0.18
C GLY A 44 8.23 1.12 0.50
N GLY A 45 9.45 1.20 1.00
CA GLY A 45 10.07 0.09 1.71
C GLY A 45 9.08 -0.45 2.74
N GLU A 46 8.94 -1.76 2.80
CA GLU A 46 8.22 -2.43 3.88
C GLU A 46 8.83 -2.00 5.21
N ASP A 47 8.16 -1.13 5.95
CA ASP A 47 8.28 -1.02 7.41
C ASP A 47 7.04 -0.30 7.96
N GLY A 48 6.06 -1.10 8.34
CA GLY A 48 4.86 -0.66 9.04
C GLY A 48 3.77 -1.71 8.95
N PRO A 49 3.64 -2.64 9.92
CA PRO A 49 2.47 -3.49 10.00
C PRO A 49 1.20 -2.61 10.00
N PRO A 50 0.05 -3.11 9.51
CA PRO A 50 -1.19 -2.38 9.66
C PRO A 50 -1.38 -2.14 11.14
N GLU A 51 -1.36 -0.87 11.55
CA GLU A 51 -1.75 -0.45 12.88
C GLU A 51 -3.24 -0.76 13.01
N GLN A 52 -3.51 -2.00 13.37
CA GLN A 52 -4.73 -2.39 14.04
C GLN A 52 -4.73 -1.55 15.31
N THR A 53 -5.46 -0.45 15.26
CA THR A 53 -5.90 0.24 16.46
C THR A 53 -6.53 -0.82 17.34
N PRO A 54 -6.01 -1.13 18.54
CA PRO A 54 -6.76 -1.90 19.52
C PRO A 54 -7.86 -0.96 20.00
N ALA A 55 -8.98 -0.98 19.30
CA ALA A 55 -10.26 -0.54 19.82
C ALA A 55 -10.74 -1.59 20.83
N ASP A 56 -10.05 -1.70 21.97
CA ASP A 56 -10.67 -2.18 23.19
C ASP A 56 -9.96 -1.57 24.40
N LYS A 57 -10.72 -0.72 25.08
CA LYS A 57 -10.33 -0.07 26.32
C LYS A 57 -10.41 -1.10 27.45
N GLU A 58 -9.29 -1.23 28.19
CA GLU A 58 -9.19 -1.66 29.59
C GLU A 58 -9.58 -3.12 29.95
N PRO A 59 -8.77 -3.78 30.80
CA PRO A 59 -8.91 -3.52 32.23
C PRO A 59 -7.56 -3.17 32.89
N ALA A 60 -7.58 -2.17 33.76
CA ALA A 60 -6.51 -1.90 34.71
C ALA A 60 -6.47 -3.04 35.75
N PRO A 61 -5.33 -3.69 36.00
CA PRO A 61 -5.14 -4.45 37.23
C PRO A 61 -4.56 -3.48 38.26
N THR A 62 -5.41 -2.81 39.04
CA THR A 62 -4.93 -2.23 40.31
C THR A 62 -4.85 -3.36 41.32
N GLU A 63 -3.62 -3.80 41.51
CA GLU A 63 -3.10 -4.71 42.51
C GLU A 63 -3.65 -4.39 43.91
N ASN A 64 -4.58 -5.20 44.40
CA ASN A 64 -4.93 -5.22 45.82
C ASN A 64 -3.79 -5.90 46.59
N GLN A 65 -2.81 -5.12 47.06
CA GLN A 65 -1.89 -5.56 48.10
C GLN A 65 -2.58 -5.48 49.47
N ASP A 66 -3.45 -6.47 49.73
CA ASP A 66 -3.72 -6.94 51.08
C ASP A 66 -2.78 -8.12 51.33
N ILE A 67 -1.72 -7.95 52.14
CA ILE A 67 -1.25 -8.97 53.08
C ILE A 67 -0.25 -8.39 54.09
N ASN A 68 -0.63 -8.56 55.37
CA ASN A 68 0.08 -8.43 56.66
C ASN A 68 0.26 -7.06 57.31
#